data_AF-A0A8T6M3R4-F1
#
_entry.id   AF-A0A8T6M3R4-F1
#
_cell.length_a   1.000
_cell.length_b   1.000
_cell.length_c   1.000
_cell.angle_alpha   90.00
_cell.angle_beta   90.00
_cell.angle_gamma   90.00
#
_symmetry.space_group_name_H-M   'P 1'
#
loop_
_entity.id
_entity.type
_entity.pdbx_description
1 polymer ?
#
loop_
_entity_poly.entity_id
_entity_poly.type
_entity_poly.pdbx_seq_one_letter_code
_entity_poly.pdbx_strand_id
1 'polypeptide(L)' 'MSQYTDLLKKKGTNQLDLIHSKNSETRKKQENRCAKCKRELRMGYYDFKKDPITGEKVAICSNCLIQIPKR' A
#
# COMPACT_ATOMS: atom_id res chain seq x y z
N MET A 1 -35.22 -0.36 -10.02
CA MET A 1 -33.92 -1.06 -10.00
C MET A 1 -32.91 -0.10 -10.64
N SER A 2 -32.04 0.63 -9.96
CA SER A 2 -31.02 0.06 -9.07
C SER A 2 -30.27 1.13 -8.24
N GLN A 3 -30.98 1.89 -7.39
CA GLN A 3 -30.30 2.81 -6.44
C GLN A 3 -29.30 2.08 -5.52
N TYR A 4 -29.55 0.79 -5.22
CA TYR A 4 -28.67 -0.02 -4.39
C TYR A 4 -27.29 -0.26 -5.02
N THR A 5 -27.21 -0.55 -6.34
CA THR A 5 -25.91 -0.75 -7.00
C THR A 5 -25.09 0.53 -7.09
N ASP A 6 -25.75 1.68 -7.26
CA ASP A 6 -25.06 2.97 -7.32
C ASP A 6 -24.49 3.38 -5.95
N LEU A 7 -25.20 3.06 -4.86
CA LEU A 7 -24.69 3.23 -3.51
C LEU A 7 -23.49 2.31 -3.23
N LEU A 8 -23.53 1.06 -3.68
CA LEU A 8 -22.39 0.14 -3.56
C LEU A 8 -21.18 0.65 -4.35
N LYS A 9 -21.37 1.13 -5.58
CA LYS A 9 -20.29 1.74 -6.39
C LYS A 9 -19.67 2.94 -5.70
N LYS A 10 -20.50 3.88 -5.19
CA LYS A 10 -20.02 5.07 -4.47
C LYS A 10 -19.25 4.73 -3.18
N LYS A 11 -19.70 3.71 -2.44
CA LYS A 11 -18.96 3.23 -1.26
C LYS A 11 -17.60 2.65 -1.64
N GLY A 12 -17.54 1.88 -2.74
CA GLY A 12 -16.29 1.33 -3.27
C GLY A 12 -15.30 2.41 -3.72
N THR A 13 -15.75 3.41 -4.48
CA THR A 13 -14.88 4.51 -4.96
C THR A 13 -14.32 5.33 -3.80
N ASN A 14 -15.15 5.70 -2.82
CA ASN A 14 -14.70 6.45 -1.66
C ASN A 14 -13.65 5.68 -0.84
N GLN A 15 -13.77 4.34 -0.75
CA GLN A 15 -12.76 3.52 -0.10
C GLN A 15 -11.44 3.49 -0.87
N LEU A 16 -11.48 3.41 -2.21
CA LEU A 16 -10.28 3.45 -3.05
C LEU A 16 -9.53 4.79 -2.92
N ASP A 17 -10.27 5.90 -2.87
CA ASP A 17 -9.69 7.24 -2.69
C ASP A 17 -9.00 7.37 -1.32
N LEU A 18 -9.64 6.86 -0.27
CA LEU A 18 -9.05 6.82 1.08
C LEU A 18 -7.79 5.94 1.13
N ILE A 19 -7.77 4.81 0.42
CA ILE A 19 -6.60 3.92 0.34
C ILE A 19 -5.47 4.62 -0.42
N HIS A 20 -5.75 5.25 -1.55
CA HIS A 20 -4.75 6.01 -2.32
C HIS A 20 -4.14 7.14 -1.50
N SER A 21 -4.98 7.91 -0.79
CA SER A 21 -4.51 9.00 0.08
C SER A 21 -3.57 8.47 1.17
N LYS A 22 -3.99 7.45 1.94
CA LYS A 22 -3.15 6.82 2.99
C LYS A 22 -1.84 6.25 2.44
N ASN A 23 -1.87 5.65 1.25
CA ASN A 23 -0.69 5.12 0.57
C ASN A 23 0.30 6.24 0.19
N SER A 24 -0.22 7.37 -0.29
CA SER A 24 0.60 8.52 -0.64
C SER A 24 1.28 9.14 0.59
N GLU A 25 0.56 9.25 1.72
CA GLU A 25 1.10 9.73 2.99
C GLU A 25 2.19 8.80 3.51
N THR A 26 1.96 7.49 3.46
CA THR A 26 2.93 6.47 3.87
C THR A 26 4.22 6.60 3.07
N ARG A 27 4.13 6.82 1.75
CA ARG A 27 5.30 7.05 0.89
C ARG A 27 6.05 8.33 1.24
N LYS A 28 5.33 9.43 1.51
CA LYS A 28 5.93 10.69 1.94
C LYS A 28 6.68 10.53 3.27
N LYS A 29 6.06 9.86 4.26
CA LYS A 29 6.69 9.57 5.56
C LYS A 29 7.97 8.75 5.44
N GLN A 30 8.05 7.87 4.45
CA GLN A 30 9.21 7.02 4.19
C GLN A 30 10.16 7.60 3.13
N GLU A 31 9.98 8.87 2.75
CA GLU A 31 10.82 9.56 1.75
C GLU A 31 10.94 8.79 0.42
N ASN A 32 9.87 8.12 -0.01
CA ASN A 32 9.86 7.22 -1.16
C ASN A 32 10.91 6.09 -1.09
N ARG A 33 11.31 5.66 0.10
CA ARG A 33 12.27 4.57 0.31
C ARG A 33 11.62 3.36 0.96
N CYS A 34 12.16 2.19 0.66
CA CYS A 34 11.72 0.94 1.24
C CYS A 34 12.00 0.91 2.75
N ALA A 35 11.00 0.53 3.54
CA ALA A 35 11.14 0.41 4.98
C ALA A 35 12.30 -0.53 5.41
N LYS A 36 12.49 -1.63 4.66
CA LYS A 36 13.49 -2.68 4.94
C LYS A 36 14.90 -2.34 4.43
N CYS A 37 15.05 -2.14 3.12
CA CYS A 37 16.37 -1.97 2.50
C CYS A 37 16.78 -0.51 2.25
N LYS A 38 15.91 0.45 2.59
CA LYS A 38 16.12 1.90 2.39
C LYS A 38 16.39 2.33 0.93
N ARG A 39 16.25 1.42 -0.04
CA ARG A 39 16.33 1.74 -1.48
C ARG A 39 15.09 2.49 -1.93
N GLU A 40 15.25 3.30 -2.97
CA GLU A 40 14.16 4.05 -3.59
C GLU A 40 13.06 3.13 -4.14
N LEU A 41 11.80 3.49 -3.89
CA LEU A 41 10.61 2.76 -4.32
C LEU A 41 10.17 3.22 -5.71
N ARG A 42 10.56 2.46 -6.73
CA ARG A 42 10.07 2.66 -8.10
C ARG A 42 8.56 2.49 -8.18
N MET A 43 7.89 3.35 -8.94
CA MET A 43 6.43 3.27 -9.15
C MET A 43 6.06 1.89 -9.72
N GLY A 44 5.05 1.23 -9.14
CA GLY A 44 4.63 -0.13 -9.53
C GLY A 44 5.49 -1.30 -9.00
N TYR A 45 6.64 -1.05 -8.37
CA TYR A 45 7.56 -2.10 -7.88
C TYR A 45 7.68 -2.12 -6.35
N TYR A 46 6.55 -2.01 -5.67
CA TYR A 46 6.47 -2.02 -4.22
C TYR A 46 5.04 -2.34 -3.77
N ASP A 47 4.91 -2.77 -2.53
CA ASP A 47 3.62 -3.06 -1.89
C ASP A 47 3.59 -2.47 -0.48
N PHE A 48 2.40 -2.25 0.05
CA PHE A 48 2.23 -1.78 1.41
C PHE A 48 1.85 -2.92 2.34
N LYS A 49 2.68 -3.18 3.34
CA LYS A 49 2.39 -4.15 4.40
C LYS A 49 2.21 -3.45 5.73
N LYS A 50 1.47 -4.09 6.64
CA LYS A 50 1.42 -3.68 8.04
C LYS A 50 2.69 -4.21 8.72
N ASP A 51 3.44 -3.34 9.38
CA ASP A 51 4.57 -3.73 10.20
C ASP A 51 4.04 -4.46 11.44
N PRO A 52 4.50 -5.70 11.73
CA PRO A 52 4.04 -6.44 12.91
C PRO A 52 4.51 -5.83 14.23
N ILE A 53 5.56 -5.00 14.23
CA ILE A 53 6.15 -4.42 15.44
C ILE A 53 5.43 -3.13 15.82
N THR A 54 5.27 -2.21 14.87
CA THR A 54 4.66 -0.89 15.12
C THR A 54 3.17 -0.86 14.81
N GLY A 55 2.66 -1.85 14.08
CA GLY A 55 1.29 -1.85 13.57
C GLY A 55 1.02 -0.84 12.46
N GLU A 56 2.03 -0.09 12.02
CA GLU A 56 1.90 0.93 10.99
C GLU A 56 1.95 0.34 9.58
N LYS A 57 1.36 1.05 8.62
CA LYS A 57 1.47 0.69 7.21
C LYS A 57 2.81 1.18 6.67
N VAL A 58 3.58 0.28 6.05
CA VAL A 58 4.92 0.55 5.52
C VAL A 58 5.03 0.10 4.07
N ALA A 59 5.76 0.83 3.25
CA ALA A 59 6.02 0.48 1.86
C ALA A 59 7.31 -0.36 1.74
N ILE A 60 7.21 -1.51 1.08
CA ILE A 60 8.30 -2.47 0.91
C ILE A 60 8.51 -2.70 -0.59
N CYS A 61 9.76 -2.63 -1.06
CA CYS A 61 10.06 -2.90 -2.47
C CYS A 61 9.83 -4.38 -2.81
N SER A 62 9.55 -4.68 -4.08
CA SER A 62 9.34 -6.05 -4.56
C SER A 62 10.46 -7.00 -4.15
N ASN A 63 11.71 -6.56 -4.19
CA ASN A 63 12.87 -7.38 -3.79
C ASN A 63 12.82 -7.81 -2.31
N CYS A 64 12.28 -6.96 -1.43
CA CYS A 64 12.14 -7.26 -0.01
C CYS A 64 10.81 -7.96 0.34
N LEU A 65 9.87 -7.99 -0.60
CA LEU A 65 8.60 -8.71 -0.51
C LEU A 65 8.75 -10.17 -0.90
N ILE A 66 9.58 -10.44 -1.91
CA ILE A 66 9.90 -11.79 -2.35
C ILE A 66 10.86 -12.41 -1.33
N GLN A 67 10.33 -12.91 -0.22
CA GLN A 67 10.99 -14.01 0.49
C GLN A 67 10.79 -15.25 -0.39
N ILE A 68 11.72 -15.49 -1.32
CA ILE A 68 11.78 -16.79 -2.00
C ILE A 68 12.01 -17.81 -0.88
N PRO A 69 11.06 -18.74 -0.60
CA PRO A 69 11.39 -19.85 0.28
C PRO A 69 12.57 -20.57 -0.38
N LYS A 70 13.71 -20.62 0.30
CA LYS A 70 14.84 -21.46 -0.15
C LYS A 70 14.27 -22.88 -0.25
N ARG A 71 14.17 -23.39 -1.48
CA ARG A 71 13.90 -24.81 -1.73
C ARG A 71 15.06 -25.64 -1.19
#